data_AF-A0A1J5T837-F1
#
_entry.id   AF-A0A1J5T837-F1
#
_cell.length_a   1.000
_cell.length_b   1.000
_cell.length_c   1.000
_cell.angle_alpha   90.00
_cell.angle_beta   90.00
_cell.angle_gamma   90.00
#
_symmetry.space_group_name_H-M   'P 1'
#
loop_
_entity.id
_entity.type
_entity.pdbx_description
1 polymer ?
#
loop_
_entity_poly.entity_id
_entity_poly.type
_entity_poly.pdbx_seq_one_letter_code
_entity_poly.pdbx_strand_id
1 'polypeptide(L)'
;MTKFKSNLTSFNQDREQKNLLLINSELATCKRQKISFQKIGSLAMYLQSKTGISRTTFTGNPKYKVLLLKFLTEQGVKSFDSYSDDDTPEMLKIKLIGLMIENKNIKNKCLRLETYIKDALLKSDGSRVVVSEGSAERSENNDIADTSMAIMSILDRLKDFLTIDLEKGQIEDLSAKPRDRVVVGGQRLKPFIKWLKENEEFLVKNSSSRK
;
A
#
# COMPACT_ATOMS: atom_id res chain seq x y z
N MET A 1 6.97 19.73 31.16
CA MET A 1 6.88 18.30 31.54
C MET A 1 7.00 17.29 30.39
N THR A 2 7.16 17.72 29.13
CA THR A 2 7.23 16.84 27.94
C THR A 2 8.61 16.21 27.69
N LYS A 3 9.71 16.87 28.08
CA LYS A 3 11.09 16.34 27.87
C LYS A 3 11.38 15.05 28.66
N PHE A 4 10.89 14.93 29.89
CA PHE A 4 11.06 13.71 30.70
C PHE A 4 10.33 12.49 30.11
N LYS A 5 9.13 12.70 29.54
CA LYS A 5 8.40 11.63 28.85
C LYS A 5 9.17 11.17 27.59
N SER A 6 9.74 12.09 26.82
CA SER A 6 10.54 11.77 25.63
C SER A 6 11.78 10.92 25.97
N ASN A 7 12.49 11.26 27.04
CA ASN A 7 13.71 10.56 27.44
C ASN A 7 13.41 9.16 28.01
N LEU A 8 12.29 9.01 28.73
CA LEU A 8 11.85 7.70 29.23
C LEU A 8 11.39 6.79 28.07
N THR A 9 10.74 7.35 27.06
CA THR A 9 10.34 6.59 25.87
C THR A 9 11.54 6.15 25.03
N SER A 10 12.55 7.00 24.83
CA SER A 10 13.75 6.61 24.09
C SER A 10 14.54 5.54 24.83
N PHE A 11 14.72 5.68 26.15
CA PHE A 11 15.39 4.67 26.97
C PHE A 11 14.68 3.31 26.93
N ASN A 12 13.34 3.30 26.98
CA ASN A 12 12.57 2.07 26.86
C ASN A 12 12.67 1.47 25.45
N GLN A 13 12.70 2.30 24.40
CA GLN A 13 12.89 1.85 23.02
C GLN A 13 14.28 1.25 22.80
N ASP A 14 15.34 1.86 23.33
CA ASP A 14 16.71 1.36 23.22
C ASP A 14 16.86 0.02 23.95
N ARG A 15 16.24 -0.10 25.13
CA ARG A 15 16.21 -1.37 25.88
C ARG A 15 15.41 -2.44 25.13
N GLU A 16 14.29 -2.07 24.53
CA GLU A 16 13.51 -2.99 23.68
C GLU A 16 14.32 -3.45 22.47
N GLN A 17 15.01 -2.55 21.79
CA GLN A 17 15.84 -2.88 20.61
C GLN A 17 16.99 -3.82 20.98
N LYS A 18 17.70 -3.55 22.08
CA LYS A 18 18.77 -4.45 22.57
C LYS A 18 18.23 -5.85 22.87
N ASN A 19 17.07 -5.93 23.51
CA ASN A 19 16.42 -7.20 23.79
C ASN A 19 15.97 -7.91 22.50
N LEU A 20 15.41 -7.18 21.52
CA LEU A 20 15.02 -7.77 20.23
C LEU A 20 16.21 -8.39 19.50
N LEU A 21 17.36 -7.72 19.51
CA LEU A 21 18.59 -8.23 18.89
C LEU A 21 19.04 -9.54 19.55
N LEU A 22 19.05 -9.58 20.89
CA LEU A 22 19.41 -10.77 21.66
C LEU A 22 18.43 -11.94 21.42
N ILE A 23 17.14 -11.64 21.33
CA ILE A 23 16.12 -12.65 21.04
C ILE A 23 16.31 -13.20 19.63
N ASN A 24 16.56 -12.34 18.64
CA ASN A 24 16.77 -12.76 17.26
C ASN A 24 18.06 -13.58 17.09
N SER A 25 19.14 -13.24 17.79
CA SER A 25 20.37 -14.04 17.76
C SER A 25 20.16 -15.43 18.33
N GLU A 26 19.45 -15.56 19.46
CA GLU A 26 19.14 -16.85 20.07
C GLU A 26 18.17 -17.68 19.22
N LEU A 27 17.14 -17.05 18.65
CA LEU A 27 16.23 -17.71 17.71
C LEU A 27 16.99 -18.21 16.47
N ALA A 28 17.95 -17.43 15.94
CA ALA A 28 18.80 -17.86 14.82
C ALA A 28 19.66 -19.07 15.20
N THR A 29 20.22 -19.11 16.41
CA THR A 29 20.94 -20.27 16.94
C THR A 29 20.02 -21.50 17.04
N CYS A 30 18.79 -21.32 17.52
CA CYS A 30 17.79 -22.40 17.58
C CYS A 30 17.45 -22.95 16.19
N LYS A 31 17.38 -22.08 15.15
CA LYS A 31 17.22 -22.54 13.75
C LYS A 31 18.38 -23.39 13.30
N ARG A 32 19.62 -22.95 13.55
CA ARG A 32 20.84 -23.69 13.17
C ARG A 32 20.90 -25.07 13.86
N GLN A 33 20.50 -25.12 15.12
CA GLN A 33 20.49 -26.34 15.93
C GLN A 33 19.23 -27.21 15.70
N LYS A 34 18.31 -26.78 14.82
CA LYS A 34 17.04 -27.47 14.53
C LYS A 34 16.23 -27.85 15.77
N ILE A 35 16.28 -27.03 16.82
CA ILE A 35 15.51 -27.27 18.04
C ILE A 35 14.05 -26.88 17.77
N SER A 36 13.16 -27.87 17.72
CA SER A 36 11.72 -27.64 17.51
C SER A 36 10.98 -27.42 18.83
N PHE A 37 10.11 -26.42 18.88
CA PHE A 37 9.25 -26.17 20.02
C PHE A 37 7.77 -26.32 19.64
N GLN A 38 6.99 -27.03 20.47
CA GLN A 38 5.56 -27.26 20.23
C GLN A 38 4.67 -26.16 20.83
N LYS A 39 5.14 -25.47 21.87
CA LYS A 39 4.38 -24.46 22.62
C LYS A 39 5.21 -23.19 22.83
N ILE A 40 4.55 -22.04 22.78
CA ILE A 40 5.18 -20.74 23.07
C ILE A 40 5.75 -20.66 24.48
N GLY A 41 5.11 -21.33 25.45
CA GLY A 41 5.61 -21.40 26.83
C GLY A 41 6.96 -22.09 26.94
N SER A 42 7.17 -23.17 26.18
CA SER A 42 8.43 -23.92 26.16
C SER A 42 9.56 -23.11 25.50
N LEU A 43 9.25 -22.43 24.39
CA LEU A 43 10.20 -21.52 23.74
C LEU A 43 10.58 -20.33 24.64
N ALA A 44 9.60 -19.74 25.33
CA ALA A 44 9.84 -18.64 26.25
C ALA A 44 10.68 -19.05 27.47
N MET A 45 10.48 -20.26 28.01
CA MET A 45 11.34 -20.78 29.09
C MET A 45 12.77 -21.03 28.62
N TYR A 46 12.93 -21.58 27.41
CA TYR A 46 14.25 -21.78 26.83
C TYR A 46 14.97 -20.44 26.62
N LEU A 47 14.30 -19.46 26.02
CA LEU A 47 14.87 -18.13 25.81
C LEU A 47 15.12 -17.39 27.11
N GLN A 48 14.28 -17.57 28.14
CA GLN A 48 14.54 -17.03 29.48
C GLN A 48 15.87 -17.55 30.04
N SER A 49 16.15 -18.85 29.89
CA SER A 49 17.41 -19.45 30.37
C SER A 49 18.65 -18.90 29.65
N LYS A 50 18.51 -18.48 28.39
CA LYS A 50 19.61 -17.99 27.55
C LYS A 50 19.80 -16.48 27.59
N THR A 51 18.70 -15.73 27.63
CA THR A 51 18.70 -14.27 27.54
C THR A 51 18.55 -13.58 28.90
N GLY A 52 18.15 -14.30 29.96
CA GLY A 52 17.84 -13.73 31.26
C GLY A 52 16.54 -12.91 31.31
N ILE A 53 15.81 -12.79 30.19
CA ILE A 53 14.55 -12.06 30.12
C ILE A 53 13.43 -12.94 30.70
N SER A 54 12.60 -12.38 31.59
CA SER A 54 11.51 -13.13 32.20
C SER A 54 10.49 -13.64 31.17
N ARG A 55 9.96 -14.84 31.39
CA ARG A 55 8.83 -15.41 30.62
C ARG A 55 7.65 -14.44 30.53
N THR A 56 7.33 -13.72 31.62
CA THR A 56 6.22 -12.75 31.63
C THR A 56 6.49 -11.57 30.72
N THR A 57 7.75 -11.15 30.56
CA THR A 57 8.15 -10.08 29.65
C THR A 57 8.00 -10.51 28.18
N PHE A 58 8.33 -11.77 27.87
CA PHE A 58 8.12 -12.35 26.54
C PHE A 58 6.64 -12.43 26.17
N THR A 59 5.78 -12.83 27.10
CA THR A 59 4.33 -12.96 26.85
C THR A 59 3.57 -11.63 26.96
N GLY A 60 4.11 -10.68 27.72
CA GLY A 60 3.49 -9.38 27.99
C GLY A 60 3.82 -8.30 26.96
N ASN A 61 5.01 -8.34 26.34
CA ASN A 61 5.32 -7.42 25.24
C ASN A 61 4.81 -7.98 23.91
N PRO A 62 3.91 -7.28 23.20
CA PRO A 62 3.33 -7.76 21.95
C PRO A 62 4.39 -7.98 20.86
N LYS A 63 5.46 -7.19 20.81
CA LYS A 63 6.52 -7.32 19.80
C LYS A 63 7.29 -8.63 19.96
N TYR A 64 7.64 -8.98 21.20
CA TYR A 64 8.34 -10.23 21.49
C TYR A 64 7.45 -11.42 21.20
N LYS A 65 6.18 -11.35 21.60
CA LYS A 65 5.22 -12.43 21.36
C LYS A 65 5.02 -12.74 19.87
N VAL A 66 4.95 -11.71 19.02
CA VAL A 66 4.88 -11.88 17.55
C VAL A 66 6.14 -12.57 17.01
N LEU A 67 7.34 -12.21 17.48
CA LEU A 67 8.57 -12.87 17.04
C LEU A 67 8.62 -14.35 17.42
N LEU A 68 8.20 -14.68 18.64
CA LEU A 68 8.14 -16.08 19.10
C LEU A 68 7.14 -16.89 18.28
N LEU A 69 5.97 -16.32 17.97
CA LEU A 69 4.96 -16.98 17.13
C LEU A 69 5.46 -17.17 15.71
N LYS A 70 6.07 -16.14 15.09
CA LYS A 70 6.67 -16.24 13.76
C LYS A 70 7.70 -17.37 13.66
N PHE A 71 8.52 -17.51 14.69
CA PHE A 71 9.49 -18.60 14.75
C PHE A 71 8.80 -19.98 14.83
N LEU A 72 7.74 -20.12 15.63
CA LEU A 72 6.97 -21.37 15.73
C LEU A 72 6.27 -21.72 14.42
N THR A 73 5.74 -20.73 13.70
CA THR A 73 5.11 -20.95 12.40
C THR A 73 6.12 -21.36 11.33
N GLU A 74 7.32 -20.79 11.36
CA GLU A 74 8.41 -21.21 10.48
C GLU A 74 8.88 -22.65 10.79
N GLN A 75 8.66 -23.14 12.02
CA GLN A 75 8.91 -24.53 12.42
C GLN A 75 7.74 -25.48 12.12
N GLY A 76 6.68 -25.02 11.45
CA GLY A 76 5.54 -25.83 11.05
C GLY A 76 4.44 -25.96 12.10
N VAL A 77 4.51 -25.21 13.21
CA VAL A 77 3.40 -25.11 14.17
C VAL A 77 2.41 -24.08 13.59
N LYS A 78 1.34 -24.58 12.95
CA LYS A 78 0.15 -23.89 12.41
C LYS A 78 0.33 -22.38 12.12
N SER A 79 0.31 -22.03 10.83
CA SER A 79 0.47 -20.69 10.28
C SER A 79 -0.32 -19.61 11.05
N PHE A 80 0.40 -18.60 11.57
CA PHE A 80 -0.15 -17.41 12.20
C PHE A 80 -1.05 -16.61 11.23
N ASP A 81 -0.81 -16.75 9.92
CA ASP A 81 -1.57 -16.07 8.88
C ASP A 81 -2.89 -16.79 8.53
N SER A 82 -3.01 -18.09 8.77
CA SER A 82 -4.29 -18.81 8.59
C SER A 82 -5.17 -18.66 9.83
N TYR A 83 -6.46 -18.44 9.64
CA TYR A 83 -7.44 -18.67 10.71
C TYR A 83 -7.63 -20.18 10.82
N SER A 84 -7.31 -20.76 11.96
CA SER A 84 -7.53 -22.19 12.25
C SER A 84 -8.65 -22.28 13.27
N ASP A 85 -9.59 -23.22 13.12
CA ASP A 85 -10.66 -23.46 14.10
C ASP A 85 -10.12 -23.81 15.50
N ASP A 86 -8.86 -24.24 15.60
CA ASP A 86 -8.14 -24.50 16.86
C ASP A 86 -7.44 -23.26 17.48
N ASP A 87 -7.66 -22.06 16.97
CA ASP A 87 -7.04 -20.85 17.53
C ASP A 87 -7.60 -20.55 18.92
N THR A 88 -6.76 -20.62 19.94
CA THR A 88 -7.16 -20.25 21.32
C THR A 88 -7.63 -18.79 21.37
N PRO A 89 -8.59 -18.42 22.25
CA PRO A 89 -9.09 -17.04 22.36
C PRO A 89 -7.99 -16.00 22.60
N GLU A 90 -6.88 -16.40 23.23
CA GLU A 90 -5.70 -15.56 23.43
C GLU A 90 -4.93 -15.31 22.13
N MET A 91 -4.80 -16.31 21.26
CA MET A 91 -4.18 -16.19 19.93
C MET A 91 -4.98 -15.24 19.03
N LEU A 92 -6.30 -15.37 19.03
CA LEU A 92 -7.18 -14.46 18.28
C LEU A 92 -7.05 -13.01 18.76
N LYS A 93 -6.98 -12.76 20.08
CA LYS A 93 -6.74 -11.40 20.62
C LYS A 93 -5.41 -10.82 20.16
N ILE A 94 -4.36 -11.64 20.08
CA ILE A 94 -3.04 -11.18 19.64
C ILE A 94 -3.04 -10.92 18.14
N LYS A 95 -3.67 -11.78 17.34
CA LYS A 95 -3.81 -11.59 15.89
C LYS A 95 -4.62 -10.33 15.60
N LEU A 96 -5.69 -10.09 16.36
CA LEU A 96 -6.46 -8.84 16.31
C LEU A 96 -5.57 -7.62 16.63
N ILE A 97 -4.79 -7.66 17.70
CA ILE A 97 -3.85 -6.58 18.05
C ILE A 97 -2.82 -6.36 16.93
N GLY A 98 -2.29 -7.44 16.35
CA GLY A 98 -1.36 -7.39 15.22
C GLY A 98 -1.97 -6.68 14.00
N LEU A 99 -3.17 -7.10 13.61
CA LEU A 99 -3.94 -6.49 12.52
C LEU A 99 -4.28 -5.02 12.80
N MET A 100 -4.61 -4.68 14.06
CA MET A 100 -4.86 -3.28 14.44
C MET A 100 -3.60 -2.41 14.31
N ILE A 101 -2.43 -2.94 14.70
CA ILE A 101 -1.14 -2.24 14.54
C ILE A 101 -0.82 -2.07 13.06
N GLU A 102 -1.00 -3.11 12.26
CA GLU A 102 -0.78 -3.05 10.81
C GLU A 102 -1.71 -2.05 10.14
N ASN A 103 -3.00 -2.07 10.47
CA ASN A 103 -3.98 -1.11 9.96
C ASN A 103 -3.61 0.32 10.36
N LYS A 104 -3.16 0.55 11.60
CA LYS A 104 -2.65 1.85 12.04
C LYS A 104 -1.41 2.27 11.25
N ASN A 105 -0.49 1.35 10.97
CA ASN A 105 0.71 1.64 10.18
C ASN A 105 0.36 1.97 8.73
N ILE A 106 -0.57 1.24 8.11
CA ILE A 106 -1.08 1.50 6.77
C ILE A 106 -1.75 2.87 6.74
N LYS A 107 -2.64 3.18 7.70
CA LYS A 107 -3.27 4.51 7.82
C LYS A 107 -2.24 5.63 7.95
N ASN A 108 -1.22 5.44 8.79
CA ASN A 108 -0.13 6.42 8.92
C ASN A 108 0.67 6.58 7.62
N LYS A 109 0.86 5.49 6.86
CA LYS A 109 1.52 5.53 5.55
C LYS A 109 0.66 6.27 4.52
N CYS A 110 -0.64 6.01 4.48
CA CYS A 110 -1.60 6.74 3.65
C CYS A 110 -1.56 8.24 3.99
N LEU A 111 -1.67 8.62 5.26
CA LEU A 111 -1.58 10.02 5.69
C LEU A 111 -0.25 10.69 5.29
N ARG A 112 0.87 9.97 5.39
CA ARG A 112 2.18 10.47 4.93
C ARG A 112 2.23 10.66 3.42
N LEU A 113 1.67 9.71 2.66
CA LEU A 113 1.59 9.79 1.21
C LEU A 113 0.65 10.91 0.76
N GLU A 114 -0.49 11.08 1.42
CA GLU A 114 -1.42 12.18 1.19
C GLU A 114 -0.75 13.53 1.49
N THR A 115 0.00 13.63 2.59
CA THR A 115 0.76 14.83 2.92
C THR A 115 1.85 15.08 1.88
N TYR A 116 2.58 14.04 1.46
CA TYR A 116 3.59 14.14 0.41
C TYR A 116 2.98 14.57 -0.93
N ILE A 117 1.79 14.07 -1.29
CA ILE A 117 1.05 14.47 -2.48
C ILE A 117 0.59 15.92 -2.35
N LYS A 118 0.03 16.33 -1.20
CA LYS A 118 -0.35 17.73 -0.93
C LYS A 118 0.86 18.66 -1.01
N ASP A 119 2.00 18.27 -0.45
CA ASP A 119 3.24 19.04 -0.52
C ASP A 119 3.85 19.07 -1.93
N ALA A 120 3.74 17.98 -2.68
CA ALA A 120 4.16 17.91 -4.08
C ALA A 120 3.27 18.77 -4.97
N LEU A 121 1.95 18.75 -4.74
CA LEU A 121 0.98 19.65 -5.36
C LEU A 121 1.30 21.10 -5.02
N LEU A 122 1.56 21.46 -3.75
CA LEU A 122 1.95 22.82 -3.39
C LEU A 122 3.26 23.28 -4.04
N LYS A 123 4.16 22.36 -4.41
CA LYS A 123 5.43 22.65 -5.09
C LYS A 123 5.32 22.64 -6.61
N SER A 124 4.38 21.90 -7.18
CA SER A 124 4.16 21.80 -8.62
C SER A 124 3.29 22.93 -9.18
N ASP A 125 2.83 23.86 -8.33
CA ASP A 125 1.65 24.65 -8.61
C ASP A 125 1.75 26.09 -8.07
N GLY A 126 2.03 27.12 -8.85
CA GLY A 126 2.08 27.17 -10.32
C GLY A 126 0.71 27.14 -11.00
N SER A 127 -0.18 26.21 -10.65
CA SER A 127 -1.41 25.92 -11.40
C SER A 127 -2.51 25.21 -10.57
N ARG A 128 -2.86 25.81 -9.41
CA ARG A 128 -3.94 25.39 -8.48
C ARG A 128 -4.68 24.07 -8.79
N VAL A 129 -4.67 23.11 -7.85
CA VAL A 129 -5.90 22.42 -7.38
C VAL A 129 -5.85 22.16 -5.88
N VAL A 130 -6.63 22.94 -5.12
CA VAL A 130 -6.89 22.72 -3.69
C VAL A 130 -8.04 21.71 -3.58
N VAL A 131 -7.74 20.47 -3.17
CA VAL A 131 -8.78 19.53 -2.72
C VAL A 131 -8.95 19.72 -1.22
N SER A 132 -9.97 20.49 -0.84
CA SER A 132 -10.40 20.66 0.54
C SER A 132 -11.36 19.54 0.90
N GLU A 133 -10.95 18.65 1.80
CA GLU A 133 -11.85 17.70 2.48
C GLU A 133 -12.70 18.49 3.50
N GLY A 134 -13.79 19.06 3.00
CA GLY A 134 -14.85 19.66 3.78
C GLY A 134 -16.15 18.94 3.47
N SER A 135 -16.74 18.35 4.49
CA SER A 135 -18.03 17.65 4.50
C SER A 135 -19.14 18.38 3.73
N ALA A 136 -19.73 17.64 2.78
CA ALA A 136 -21.16 17.61 2.46
C ALA A 136 -21.84 18.93 2.08
N GLU A 137 -21.47 19.49 0.94
CA GLU A 137 -22.44 19.87 -0.09
C GLU A 137 -21.89 19.29 -1.40
N ARG A 138 -22.68 18.50 -2.14
CA ARG A 138 -22.30 18.08 -3.50
C ARG A 138 -22.25 19.33 -4.35
N SER A 139 -21.11 19.99 -4.36
CA SER A 139 -20.83 21.09 -5.26
C SER A 139 -20.97 20.53 -6.67
N GLU A 140 -21.75 21.19 -7.53
CA GLU A 140 -21.88 20.83 -8.95
C GLU A 140 -20.51 20.65 -9.63
N ASN A 141 -19.47 21.31 -9.11
CA ASN A 141 -18.09 21.14 -9.55
C ASN A 141 -17.53 19.74 -9.29
N ASN A 142 -17.89 19.11 -8.16
CA ASN A 142 -17.52 17.73 -7.88
C ASN A 142 -18.29 16.76 -8.79
N ASP A 143 -19.57 17.02 -9.06
CA ASP A 143 -20.35 16.18 -9.98
C ASP A 143 -19.80 16.28 -11.42
N ILE A 144 -19.37 17.48 -11.86
CA ILE A 144 -18.69 17.67 -13.15
C ILE A 144 -17.31 16.99 -13.15
N ALA A 145 -16.54 17.10 -12.06
CA ALA A 145 -15.24 16.44 -11.95
C ALA A 145 -15.36 14.92 -11.96
N ASP A 146 -16.35 14.38 -11.24
CA ASP A 146 -16.66 12.96 -11.20
C ASP A 146 -17.18 12.46 -12.55
N THR A 147 -18.03 13.24 -13.22
CA THR A 147 -18.49 12.95 -14.59
C THR A 147 -17.32 12.97 -15.58
N SER A 148 -16.40 13.92 -15.44
CA SER A 148 -15.20 14.03 -16.29
C SER A 148 -14.25 12.86 -16.05
N MET A 149 -14.06 12.43 -14.79
CA MET A 149 -13.26 11.26 -14.44
C MET A 149 -13.90 9.96 -14.93
N ALA A 150 -15.23 9.84 -14.87
CA ALA A 150 -15.97 8.71 -15.42
C ALA A 150 -15.80 8.64 -16.94
N ILE A 151 -15.98 9.76 -17.65
CA ILE A 151 -15.79 9.84 -19.11
C ILE A 151 -14.34 9.50 -19.47
N MET A 152 -13.34 10.03 -18.76
CA MET A 152 -11.93 9.70 -18.99
C MET A 152 -11.65 8.20 -18.80
N SER A 153 -12.24 7.58 -17.78
CA SER A 153 -12.06 6.14 -17.53
C SER A 153 -12.71 5.28 -18.63
N ILE A 154 -13.84 5.72 -19.16
CA ILE A 154 -14.50 5.08 -20.32
C ILE A 154 -13.62 5.25 -21.56
N LEU A 155 -13.14 6.46 -21.83
CA LEU A 155 -12.26 6.74 -22.97
C LEU A 155 -10.95 5.96 -22.89
N ASP A 156 -10.36 5.80 -21.70
CA ASP A 156 -9.13 5.04 -21.50
C ASP A 156 -9.31 3.56 -21.84
N ARG A 157 -10.47 2.99 -21.50
CA ARG A 157 -10.85 1.61 -21.90
C ARG A 157 -11.17 1.48 -23.39
N LEU A 158 -11.62 2.56 -24.03
CA LEU A 158 -11.95 2.58 -25.47
C LEU A 158 -10.73 2.80 -26.36
N LYS A 159 -9.56 3.18 -25.81
CA LYS A 159 -8.31 3.35 -26.57
C LYS A 159 -7.89 2.11 -27.33
N ASP A 160 -8.17 0.92 -26.79
CA ASP A 160 -7.82 -0.34 -27.45
C ASP A 160 -8.73 -0.66 -28.64
N PHE A 161 -9.89 0.00 -28.73
CA PHE A 161 -10.89 -0.23 -29.78
C PHE A 161 -10.94 0.89 -30.82
N LEU A 162 -10.48 2.11 -30.47
CA LEU A 162 -10.51 3.28 -31.35
C LEU A 162 -9.13 3.52 -31.96
N THR A 163 -9.06 3.51 -33.28
CA THR A 163 -7.85 3.86 -34.05
C THR A 163 -8.09 5.10 -34.90
N ILE A 164 -7.06 5.92 -35.07
CA ILE A 164 -7.11 7.12 -35.91
C ILE A 164 -6.43 6.78 -37.23
N ASP A 165 -7.21 6.69 -38.31
CA ASP A 165 -6.68 6.61 -39.67
C ASP A 165 -6.33 8.03 -40.12
N LEU A 166 -5.02 8.32 -40.08
CA LEU A 166 -4.44 9.61 -40.46
C LEU A 166 -4.46 9.86 -41.98
N GLU A 167 -4.56 8.82 -42.81
CA GLU A 167 -4.57 8.95 -44.26
C GLU A 167 -5.97 9.32 -44.77
N LYS A 168 -7.01 8.69 -44.21
CA LYS A 168 -8.41 8.99 -44.56
C LYS A 168 -9.00 10.12 -43.74
N GLY A 169 -8.34 10.49 -42.64
CA GLY A 169 -8.82 11.47 -41.69
C GLY A 169 -10.11 11.04 -41.02
N GLN A 170 -10.09 9.83 -40.45
CA GLN A 170 -11.24 9.22 -39.79
C GLN A 170 -10.81 8.55 -38.48
N ILE A 171 -11.71 8.52 -37.50
CA ILE A 171 -11.59 7.69 -36.30
C ILE A 171 -12.41 6.43 -36.55
N GLU A 172 -11.75 5.29 -36.52
CA GLU A 172 -12.35 3.97 -36.74
C GLU A 172 -12.47 3.20 -35.41
N ASP A 173 -13.66 2.69 -35.12
CA ASP A 173 -13.93 1.74 -34.05
C ASP A 173 -13.76 0.30 -34.56
N LEU A 174 -12.67 -0.35 -34.16
CA LEU A 174 -12.33 -1.71 -34.54
C LEU A 174 -13.31 -2.76 -34.02
N SER A 175 -14.14 -2.45 -33.03
CA SER A 175 -15.14 -3.36 -32.47
C SER A 175 -16.45 -3.41 -33.28
N ALA A 176 -16.68 -2.41 -34.14
CA ALA A 176 -17.89 -2.31 -34.95
C ALA A 176 -17.80 -3.11 -36.26
N LYS A 177 -18.97 -3.44 -36.82
CA LYS A 177 -19.06 -4.05 -38.16
C LYS A 177 -18.45 -3.11 -39.21
N PRO A 178 -17.84 -3.62 -40.30
CA PRO A 178 -17.11 -2.79 -41.28
C PRO A 178 -17.90 -1.60 -41.87
N ARG A 179 -19.23 -1.69 -41.88
CA ARG A 179 -20.13 -0.64 -42.38
C ARG A 179 -20.30 0.55 -41.42
N ASP A 180 -20.15 0.31 -40.12
CA ASP A 180 -20.38 1.29 -39.04
C ASP A 180 -19.08 1.65 -38.30
N ARG A 181 -17.94 1.30 -38.91
CA ARG A 181 -16.62 1.45 -38.30
C ARG A 181 -16.22 2.91 -38.09
N VAL A 182 -16.75 3.83 -38.89
CA VAL A 182 -16.37 5.24 -38.87
C VAL A 182 -17.16 5.97 -37.79
N VAL A 183 -16.52 6.28 -36.67
CA VAL A 183 -17.13 7.03 -35.56
C VAL A 183 -17.14 8.53 -35.87
N VAL A 184 -16.04 9.03 -36.42
CA VAL A 184 -15.92 10.43 -36.86
C VAL A 184 -15.14 10.47 -38.15
N GLY A 185 -15.78 10.86 -39.24
CA GLY A 185 -15.14 11.05 -40.54
C GLY A 185 -15.21 12.49 -41.04
N GLY A 186 -14.23 12.88 -41.86
CA GLY A 186 -14.34 14.02 -42.77
C GLY A 186 -13.93 15.38 -42.21
N GLN A 187 -14.62 16.44 -42.65
CA GLN A 187 -14.25 17.86 -42.46
C GLN A 187 -14.08 18.25 -40.98
N ARG A 188 -14.78 17.57 -40.06
CA ARG A 188 -14.71 17.82 -38.61
C ARG A 188 -13.40 17.35 -37.98
N LEU A 189 -12.71 16.37 -38.58
CA LEU A 189 -11.44 15.84 -38.07
C LEU A 189 -10.22 16.59 -38.63
N LYS A 190 -10.38 17.37 -39.71
CA LYS A 190 -9.28 18.11 -40.34
C LYS A 190 -8.55 19.08 -39.38
N PRO A 191 -9.23 19.89 -38.55
CA PRO A 191 -8.55 20.76 -37.59
C PRO A 191 -7.78 19.96 -36.54
N PHE A 192 -8.32 18.83 -36.10
CA PHE A 192 -7.70 17.95 -35.12
C PHE A 192 -6.45 17.26 -35.68
N ILE A 193 -6.48 16.76 -36.91
CA ILE A 193 -5.30 16.16 -37.56
C ILE A 193 -4.23 17.21 -37.81
N LYS A 194 -4.61 18.42 -38.22
CA LYS A 194 -3.68 19.54 -38.38
C LYS A 194 -2.97 19.85 -37.06
N TRP A 195 -3.72 19.98 -35.97
CA TRP A 195 -3.18 20.18 -34.64
C TRP A 195 -2.29 19.00 -34.18
N LEU A 196 -2.67 17.75 -34.47
CA LEU A 196 -1.92 16.57 -34.09
C LEU A 196 -0.57 16.49 -34.80
N LYS A 197 -0.51 16.85 -36.08
CA LYS A 197 0.75 16.99 -36.84
C LYS A 197 1.65 18.10 -36.31
N GLU A 198 1.06 19.21 -35.87
CA GLU A 198 1.81 20.33 -35.28
C GLU A 198 2.36 20.01 -33.87
N ASN A 199 1.82 18.99 -33.20
CA ASN A 199 2.15 18.63 -31.81
C ASN A 199 2.65 17.18 -31.65
N GLU A 200 3.12 16.55 -32.73
CA GLU A 200 3.64 15.17 -32.70
C GLU A 200 4.77 14.98 -31.68
N GLU A 201 5.58 16.01 -31.43
CA GLU A 201 6.66 16.01 -30.43
C GLU A 201 6.17 15.82 -28.98
N PHE A 202 4.93 16.20 -28.66
CA PHE A 202 4.36 16.04 -27.32
C PHE A 202 3.85 14.62 -27.04
N LEU A 203 3.44 13.88 -28.08
CA LEU A 203 2.93 12.52 -27.93
C LEU A 203 4.05 11.50 -27.71
N VAL A 204 5.21 11.69 -28.37
CA VAL A 204 6.37 10.80 -28.23
C VAL A 204 6.95 10.85 -26.80
N LYS A 205 6.99 12.01 -26.15
CA LYS A 205 7.54 12.15 -24.78
C LYS A 205 6.73 11.40 -23.71
N ASN A 206 5.42 11.22 -23.88
CA ASN A 206 4.59 10.47 -22.93
C ASN A 206 4.59 8.95 -23.14
N SER A 207 5.06 8.47 -24.30
CA SER A 207 5.23 7.03 -24.56
C SER A 207 6.55 6.46 -24.03
N SER A 208 7.60 7.29 -23.92
CA SER A 208 8.93 6.86 -23.49
C SER A 208 9.19 6.93 -21.97
N SER A 209 8.26 7.48 -21.19
CA SER A 209 8.40 7.59 -19.72
C SER A 209 7.78 6.43 -18.93
N ARG A 210 7.38 5.35 -19.62
CA ARG A 210 6.88 4.10 -19.02
C ARG A 210 7.65 2.87 -19.52
N LYS A 211 8.97 2.89 -19.38
CA LYS A 211 9.80 1.68 -19.33
C LYS A 211 10.62 1.69 -18.06
#